data_AF-A0A669BWH4-F1
#
_entry.id   AF-A0A669BWH4-F1
#
_cell.length_a   1.000
_cell.length_b   1.000
_cell.length_c   1.000
_cell.angle_alpha   90.00
_cell.angle_beta   90.00
_cell.angle_gamma   90.00
#
_symmetry.space_group_name_H-M   'P 1'
#
loop_
_entity.id
_entity.type
_entity.pdbx_description
1 polymer ?
#
loop_
_entity_poly.entity_id
_entity_poly.type
_entity_poly.pdbx_seq_one_letter_code
_entity_poly.pdbx_strand_id
1 'polypeptide(L)'
;MAFWNLIQEATSRMVRVTSGQKSLSTSTSTESPVNRPTKLLPIDELFLFLNYLATGCTQRELCHKFNIHRATVSRILVSWSNFLYTLLGSVSIWMAPGRVRANCPTDFSGTYKNTQVILDCTEMRCQTPSSLLLQSEVFSTYKLRSTFKALIGMSPHGALTFVSALFEGSISDKEIFRHSGITSLLTPEMDIMVDKGFLVDELVPGKVHRPAFLSKQAQMSELDVHRTQSIARLRVHVERLIRRVKENKLFDTVIPLSISGSIN
;
A
#
# COMPACT_ATOMS: atom_id res chain seq x y z
N MET A 1 10.58 -1.01 -20.41
CA MET A 1 11.58 0.03 -20.74
C MET A 1 11.15 1.45 -20.34
N ALA A 2 9.90 1.89 -20.55
CA ALA A 2 9.50 3.27 -20.22
C ALA A 2 9.81 3.70 -18.78
N PHE A 3 9.47 2.88 -17.78
CA PHE A 3 9.78 3.17 -16.37
C PHE A 3 11.29 3.24 -16.09
N TRP A 4 12.08 2.32 -16.67
CA TRP A 4 13.54 2.32 -16.53
C TRP A 4 14.15 3.64 -17.00
N ASN A 5 13.72 4.13 -18.16
CA ASN A 5 14.22 5.38 -18.72
C ASN A 5 13.97 6.60 -17.81
N LEU A 6 12.91 6.57 -16.99
CA LEU A 6 12.60 7.63 -16.03
C LEU A 6 13.49 7.60 -14.80
N ILE A 7 13.97 6.42 -14.40
CA ILE A 7 14.65 6.25 -13.11
C ILE A 7 16.16 5.98 -13.23
N GLN A 8 16.65 5.61 -14.42
CA GLN A 8 18.02 5.17 -14.63
C GLN A 8 19.06 6.19 -14.13
N GLU A 9 18.86 7.49 -14.35
CA GLU A 9 19.78 8.53 -13.88
C GLU A 9 19.81 8.59 -12.36
N ALA A 10 18.66 8.45 -11.71
CA ALA A 10 18.53 8.46 -10.25
C ALA A 10 19.17 7.22 -9.60
N THR A 11 19.31 6.09 -10.31
CA THR A 11 19.96 4.89 -9.77
C THR A 11 21.42 5.11 -9.37
N SER A 12 22.08 6.12 -9.95
CA SER A 12 23.44 6.53 -9.55
C SER A 12 23.52 7.00 -8.09
N ARG A 13 22.41 7.52 -7.54
CA ARG A 13 22.28 8.01 -6.16
C ARG A 13 21.71 6.97 -5.19
N MET A 14 21.46 5.73 -5.66
CA MET A 14 20.90 4.68 -4.83
C MET A 14 21.86 4.30 -3.70
N VAL A 15 21.40 4.43 -2.46
CA VAL A 15 22.13 3.96 -1.27
C VAL A 15 21.99 2.44 -1.20
N ARG A 16 23.13 1.74 -1.33
CA ARG A 16 23.15 0.28 -1.29
C ARG A 16 23.39 -0.23 0.12
N VAL A 17 22.64 -1.26 0.50
CA VAL A 17 22.89 -1.98 1.76
C VAL A 17 24.19 -2.77 1.62
N THR A 18 25.20 -2.43 2.41
CA THR A 18 26.46 -3.18 2.52
C THR A 18 26.50 -3.97 3.81
N SER A 19 27.16 -5.14 3.81
CA SER A 19 27.44 -5.87 5.04
C SER A 19 28.39 -5.05 5.92
N GLY A 20 27.85 -4.41 6.96
CA GLY A 20 28.65 -3.79 8.02
C GLY A 20 29.22 -4.86 8.95
N GLN A 21 30.50 -5.18 8.79
CA GLN A 21 31.34 -5.59 9.92
C GLN A 21 32.50 -4.61 9.99
N LYS A 22 32.46 -3.71 10.98
CA LYS A 22 33.65 -3.25 11.68
C LYS A 22 33.23 -2.80 13.08
N SER A 23 33.80 -3.49 14.06
CA SER A 23 33.86 -3.13 15.47
C SER A 23 34.15 -1.65 15.67
N LEU A 24 33.61 -1.07 16.75
CA LEU A 24 33.97 0.25 17.26
C LEU A 24 35.48 0.45 17.16
N SER A 25 35.89 1.37 16.29
CA SER A 25 37.16 2.08 16.41
C SER A 25 36.92 3.49 15.90
N THR A 26 36.97 4.43 16.84
CA THR A 26 36.90 5.87 16.63
C THR A 26 37.97 6.29 15.63
N SER A 27 37.58 6.71 14.43
CA SER A 27 38.37 7.67 13.64
C SER A 27 37.47 8.40 12.65
N THR A 28 37.50 9.71 12.79
CA THR A 28 36.85 10.73 11.97
C THR A 28 37.43 10.69 10.56
N SER A 29 36.62 10.39 9.56
CA SER A 29 36.89 10.75 8.16
C SER A 29 35.58 10.76 7.37
N THR A 30 35.28 11.93 6.81
CA THR A 30 34.23 12.16 5.83
C THR A 30 34.64 11.52 4.50
N GLU A 31 34.32 10.24 4.32
CA GLU A 31 34.40 9.59 3.01
C GLU A 31 32.99 9.30 2.48
N SER A 32 32.69 9.85 1.31
CA SER A 32 31.51 9.52 0.51
C SER A 32 31.47 8.01 0.21
N PRO A 33 30.30 7.36 0.25
CA PRO A 33 30.20 5.90 0.16
C PRO A 33 30.67 5.41 -1.20
N VAL A 34 31.81 4.72 -1.23
CA VAL A 34 32.35 4.06 -2.41
C VAL A 34 31.45 2.90 -2.81
N ASN A 35 30.73 3.05 -3.92
CA ASN A 35 29.93 1.99 -4.54
C ASN A 35 30.86 0.85 -5.00
N ARG A 36 30.93 -0.26 -4.25
CA ARG A 36 31.57 -1.49 -4.74
C ARG A 36 30.86 -1.96 -6.03
N PRO A 37 31.60 -2.45 -7.05
CA PRO A 37 30.99 -2.96 -8.27
C PRO A 37 30.06 -4.14 -7.94
N THR A 38 28.80 -4.03 -8.33
CA THR A 38 27.79 -5.09 -8.21
C THR A 38 28.01 -6.12 -9.32
N LYS A 39 27.66 -7.39 -9.08
CA LYS A 39 27.72 -8.46 -10.11
C LYS A 39 26.73 -8.24 -11.26
N LEU A 40 25.72 -7.41 -11.06
CA LEU A 40 24.63 -7.14 -11.98
C LEU A 40 24.58 -5.65 -12.31
N LEU A 41 24.17 -5.32 -13.54
CA LEU A 41 23.85 -3.95 -13.90
C LEU A 41 22.59 -3.50 -13.17
N PRO A 42 22.41 -2.19 -12.87
CA PRO A 42 21.20 -1.70 -12.21
C PRO A 42 19.89 -2.11 -12.89
N ILE A 43 19.85 -2.22 -14.22
CA ILE A 43 18.66 -2.70 -14.95
C ILE A 43 18.35 -4.18 -14.67
N ASP A 44 19.38 -5.02 -14.50
CA ASP A 44 19.24 -6.44 -14.17
C ASP A 44 18.82 -6.61 -12.70
N GLU A 45 19.34 -5.76 -11.81
CA GLU A 45 18.91 -5.72 -10.41
C GLU A 45 17.43 -5.30 -10.30
N LEU A 46 17.00 -4.30 -11.07
CA LEU A 46 15.59 -3.93 -11.17
C LEU A 46 14.75 -5.08 -11.73
N PHE A 47 15.22 -5.76 -12.77
CA PHE A 47 14.51 -6.91 -13.33
C PHE A 47 14.35 -8.04 -12.30
N LEU A 48 15.39 -8.31 -11.50
CA LEU A 48 15.32 -9.25 -10.37
C LEU A 48 14.25 -8.82 -9.36
N PHE A 49 14.26 -7.55 -8.97
CA PHE A 49 13.28 -6.99 -8.03
C PHE A 49 11.84 -7.08 -8.55
N LEU A 50 11.62 -6.74 -9.83
CA LEU A 50 10.30 -6.86 -10.45
C LEU A 50 9.86 -8.32 -10.60
N ASN A 51 10.78 -9.25 -10.89
CA ASN A 51 10.47 -10.68 -10.91
C ASN A 51 10.04 -11.14 -9.51
N TYR A 52 10.73 -10.70 -8.47
CA TYR A 52 10.38 -10.98 -7.08
C TYR A 52 8.95 -10.54 -6.74
N LEU A 53 8.58 -9.29 -7.05
CA LEU A 53 7.24 -8.75 -6.82
C LEU A 53 6.17 -9.49 -7.62
N ALA A 54 6.39 -9.66 -8.93
CA ALA A 54 5.40 -10.20 -9.84
C ALA A 54 5.13 -11.69 -9.60
N THR A 55 6.17 -12.49 -9.36
CA THR A 55 6.04 -13.96 -9.25
C THR A 55 6.04 -14.48 -7.81
N GLY A 56 6.39 -13.66 -6.82
CA GLY A 56 6.48 -14.10 -5.42
C GLY A 56 7.57 -15.15 -5.20
N CYS A 57 8.59 -15.18 -6.07
CA CYS A 57 9.66 -16.16 -6.00
C CYS A 57 10.43 -16.07 -4.68
N THR A 58 10.85 -17.20 -4.14
CA THR A 58 11.71 -17.21 -2.96
C THR A 58 13.09 -16.64 -3.30
N GLN A 59 13.79 -16.08 -2.30
CA GLN A 59 15.17 -15.62 -2.52
C GLN A 59 16.07 -16.74 -3.05
N ARG A 60 15.81 -18.00 -2.68
CA ARG A 60 16.54 -19.17 -3.18
C ARG A 60 16.34 -19.38 -4.69
N GLU A 61 15.11 -19.27 -5.17
CA GLU A 61 14.81 -19.37 -6.61
C GLU A 61 15.49 -18.26 -7.39
N LEU A 62 15.50 -17.03 -6.87
CA LEU A 62 16.21 -15.91 -7.47
C LEU A 62 17.73 -16.13 -7.50
N CYS A 63 18.31 -16.76 -6.47
CA CYS A 63 19.73 -17.12 -6.47
C CYS A 63 20.08 -18.03 -7.65
N HIS A 64 19.26 -19.05 -7.89
CA HIS A 64 19.45 -19.99 -8.98
C HIS A 64 19.25 -19.32 -10.36
N LYS A 65 18.18 -18.53 -10.52
CA LYS A 65 17.87 -17.83 -11.78
C LYS A 65 18.95 -16.84 -12.21
N PHE A 66 19.47 -16.06 -11.27
CA PHE A 66 20.45 -15.00 -11.54
C PHE A 66 21.90 -15.40 -11.28
N ASN A 67 22.13 -16.66 -10.86
CA ASN A 67 23.46 -17.19 -10.51
C ASN A 67 24.24 -16.30 -9.52
N ILE A 68 23.57 -15.85 -8.47
CA ILE A 68 24.15 -14.99 -7.42
C ILE A 68 23.85 -15.53 -6.03
N HIS A 69 24.68 -15.15 -5.06
CA HIS A 69 24.54 -15.60 -3.68
C HIS A 69 23.30 -15.00 -2.99
N ARG A 70 22.69 -15.73 -2.05
CA ARG A 70 21.49 -15.30 -1.30
C ARG A 70 21.64 -13.96 -0.61
N ALA A 71 22.82 -13.71 -0.02
CA ALA A 71 23.13 -12.43 0.59
C ALA A 71 23.15 -11.26 -0.42
N THR A 72 23.46 -11.53 -1.69
CA THR A 72 23.40 -10.52 -2.75
C THR A 72 21.96 -10.26 -3.18
N VAL A 73 21.15 -11.30 -3.36
CA VAL A 73 19.70 -11.17 -3.64
C VAL A 73 19.03 -10.33 -2.55
N SER A 74 19.22 -10.68 -1.27
CA SER A 74 18.64 -9.95 -0.15
C SER A 74 19.02 -8.45 -0.16
N ARG A 75 20.31 -8.14 -0.36
CA ARG A 75 20.79 -6.74 -0.45
C ARG A 75 20.18 -6.00 -1.64
N ILE A 76 20.04 -6.64 -2.80
CA ILE A 76 19.38 -6.07 -3.98
C ILE A 76 17.92 -5.74 -3.62
N LEU A 77 17.17 -6.71 -3.09
CA LEU A 77 15.76 -6.51 -2.74
C LEU A 77 15.56 -5.33 -1.78
N VAL A 78 16.33 -5.28 -0.69
CA VAL A 78 16.22 -4.18 0.30
C VAL A 78 16.65 -2.84 -0.30
N SER A 79 17.75 -2.80 -1.07
CA SER A 79 18.23 -1.54 -1.67
C SER A 79 17.22 -0.99 -2.68
N TRP A 80 16.63 -1.84 -3.50
CA TRP A 80 15.61 -1.45 -4.48
C TRP A 80 14.28 -1.08 -3.82
N SER A 81 13.85 -1.79 -2.77
CA SER A 81 12.69 -1.39 -1.96
C SER A 81 12.87 0.03 -1.41
N ASN A 82 13.99 0.31 -0.72
CA ASN A 82 14.23 1.62 -0.13
C ASN A 82 14.37 2.74 -1.17
N PHE A 83 15.05 2.44 -2.29
CA PHE A 83 15.20 3.38 -3.39
C PHE A 83 13.85 3.75 -4.00
N LEU A 84 13.03 2.75 -4.33
CA LEU A 84 11.71 2.98 -4.91
C LEU A 84 10.75 3.62 -3.91
N TYR A 85 10.82 3.26 -2.62
CA TYR A 85 10.05 3.92 -1.57
C TYR A 85 10.32 5.42 -1.53
N THR A 86 11.60 5.81 -1.54
CA THR A 86 12.00 7.23 -1.52
C THR A 86 11.62 7.94 -2.81
N LEU A 87 11.90 7.30 -3.96
CA LEU A 87 11.66 7.88 -5.28
C LEU A 87 10.17 8.07 -5.54
N LEU A 88 9.36 7.02 -5.33
CA LEU A 88 7.92 7.07 -5.55
C LEU A 88 7.21 7.88 -4.45
N GLY A 89 7.70 7.85 -3.22
CA GLY A 89 7.19 8.67 -2.11
C GLY A 89 7.42 10.18 -2.30
N SER A 90 8.42 10.57 -3.09
CA SER A 90 8.62 11.98 -3.49
C SER A 90 7.55 12.49 -4.45
N VAL A 91 6.81 11.59 -5.11
CA VAL A 91 5.73 11.93 -6.01
C VAL A 91 4.44 12.07 -5.20
N SER A 92 3.91 13.29 -5.13
CA SER A 92 2.60 13.52 -4.51
C SER A 92 1.51 12.91 -5.41
N ILE A 93 0.98 11.76 -4.98
CA ILE A 93 -0.14 11.07 -5.66
C ILE A 93 -1.50 11.64 -5.27
N TRP A 94 -1.58 12.46 -4.22
CA TRP A 94 -2.82 13.11 -3.82
C TRP A 94 -3.22 14.19 -4.82
N MET A 95 -4.46 14.12 -5.32
CA MET A 95 -4.92 15.04 -6.36
C MET A 95 -5.73 16.20 -5.80
N ALA A 96 -5.52 17.39 -6.37
CA ALA A 96 -6.35 18.56 -6.07
C ALA A 96 -7.83 18.31 -6.44
N PRO A 97 -8.80 18.81 -5.65
CA PRO A 97 -10.23 18.61 -5.90
C PRO A 97 -10.70 18.99 -7.29
N GLY A 98 -10.18 20.10 -7.84
CA GLY A 98 -10.50 20.54 -9.20
C GLY A 98 -10.17 19.48 -10.26
N ARG A 99 -9.04 18.78 -10.11
CA ARG A 99 -8.60 17.74 -11.05
C ARG A 99 -9.43 16.47 -10.93
N VAL A 100 -9.82 16.10 -9.71
CA VAL A 100 -10.71 14.96 -9.48
C VAL A 100 -12.08 15.24 -10.09
N ARG A 101 -12.65 16.42 -9.84
CA ARG A 101 -13.95 16.83 -10.37
C ARG A 101 -13.96 16.91 -11.90
N ALA A 102 -12.90 17.44 -12.51
CA ALA A 102 -12.78 17.56 -13.96
C ALA A 102 -12.80 16.21 -14.69
N ASN A 103 -12.27 15.16 -14.06
CA ASN A 103 -12.22 13.81 -14.61
C ASN A 103 -13.29 12.87 -14.02
N CYS A 104 -14.22 13.39 -13.21
CA CYS A 104 -15.17 12.58 -12.47
C CYS A 104 -16.16 11.89 -13.43
N PRO A 105 -16.30 10.55 -13.41
CA PRO A 105 -17.23 9.85 -14.29
C PRO A 105 -18.68 10.22 -13.99
N THR A 106 -19.55 10.09 -14.99
CA THR A 106 -21.00 10.35 -14.87
C THR A 106 -21.68 9.49 -13.81
N ASP A 107 -21.15 8.29 -13.54
CA ASP A 107 -21.63 7.38 -12.49
C ASP A 107 -21.54 8.00 -11.08
N PHE A 108 -20.67 8.98 -10.86
CA PHE A 108 -20.53 9.73 -9.61
C PHE A 108 -21.29 11.07 -9.64
N SER A 109 -22.14 11.32 -10.63
CA SER A 109 -22.90 12.57 -10.71
C SER A 109 -23.95 12.72 -9.60
N GLY A 110 -24.51 13.93 -9.45
CA GLY A 110 -25.51 14.23 -8.43
C GLY A 110 -24.94 14.13 -7.02
N THR A 111 -25.45 13.19 -6.22
CA THR A 111 -25.13 13.03 -4.79
C THR A 111 -23.65 12.76 -4.53
N TYR A 112 -22.93 12.13 -5.45
CA TYR A 112 -21.52 11.73 -5.27
C TYR A 112 -20.51 12.64 -6.00
N LYS A 113 -20.97 13.79 -6.54
CA LYS A 113 -20.15 14.65 -7.41
C LYS A 113 -18.89 15.17 -6.72
N ASN A 114 -18.95 15.36 -5.40
CA ASN A 114 -17.86 15.86 -4.58
C ASN A 114 -17.01 14.75 -3.95
N THR A 115 -17.23 13.47 -4.31
CA THR A 115 -16.38 12.38 -3.85
C THR A 115 -14.95 12.60 -4.31
N GLN A 116 -14.06 12.87 -3.36
CA GLN A 116 -12.64 13.07 -3.58
C GLN A 116 -11.92 11.72 -3.66
N VAL A 117 -12.29 10.80 -2.77
CA VAL A 117 -11.62 9.51 -2.61
C VAL A 117 -12.61 8.43 -2.14
N ILE A 118 -12.44 7.24 -2.70
CA ILE A 118 -13.08 6.00 -2.29
C ILE A 118 -12.03 5.21 -1.54
N LEU A 119 -12.28 4.91 -0.28
CA LEU A 119 -11.34 4.27 0.62
C LEU A 119 -11.79 2.85 0.94
N ASP A 120 -10.82 1.95 1.00
CA ASP A 120 -11.04 0.57 1.40
C ASP A 120 -9.77 0.00 2.05
N CYS A 121 -9.96 -0.87 3.04
CA CYS A 121 -8.85 -1.56 3.68
C CYS A 121 -8.51 -2.83 2.90
N THR A 122 -7.22 -3.06 2.69
CA THR A 122 -6.72 -4.32 2.14
C THR A 122 -5.92 -5.07 3.20
N GLU A 123 -6.14 -6.39 3.28
CA GLU A 123 -5.34 -7.27 4.12
C GLU A 123 -4.39 -8.13 3.27
N MET A 124 -3.15 -8.28 3.73
CA MET A 124 -2.13 -9.16 3.15
C MET A 124 -1.72 -10.20 4.18
N ARG A 125 -1.57 -11.45 3.76
CA ARG A 125 -1.23 -12.55 4.67
C ARG A 125 0.23 -12.44 5.08
N CYS A 126 0.52 -12.64 6.36
CA CYS A 126 1.88 -12.73 6.87
C CYS A 126 2.10 -14.03 7.64
N GLN A 127 3.36 -14.43 7.77
CA GLN A 127 3.74 -15.58 8.58
C GLN A 127 3.39 -15.31 10.05
N THR A 128 2.77 -16.30 10.71
CA THR A 128 2.41 -16.21 12.12
C THR A 128 3.66 -16.04 13.00
N PRO A 129 3.76 -14.97 13.81
CA PRO A 129 4.82 -14.81 14.78
C PRO A 129 4.81 -15.94 15.82
N SER A 130 5.98 -16.31 16.34
CA SER A 130 6.07 -17.28 17.45
C SER A 130 5.66 -16.68 18.81
N SER A 131 5.77 -15.36 18.96
CA SER A 131 5.30 -14.64 20.14
C SER A 131 3.79 -14.56 20.13
N LEU A 132 3.13 -15.04 21.20
CA LEU A 132 1.68 -14.98 21.36
C LEU A 132 1.14 -13.55 21.33
N LEU A 133 1.91 -12.60 21.88
CA LEU A 133 1.55 -11.18 21.87
C LEU A 133 1.49 -10.66 20.42
N LEU A 134 2.59 -10.80 19.68
CA LEU A 134 2.65 -10.38 18.27
C LEU A 134 1.63 -11.14 17.41
N GLN A 135 1.39 -12.42 17.71
CA GLN A 135 0.37 -13.22 17.03
C GLN A 135 -1.01 -12.62 17.22
N SER A 136 -1.38 -12.23 18.45
CA SER A 136 -2.68 -11.60 18.73
C SER A 136 -2.85 -10.26 18.01
N GLU A 137 -1.77 -9.48 17.90
CA GLU A 137 -1.78 -8.19 17.21
C GLU A 137 -1.98 -8.37 15.70
N VAL A 138 -1.27 -9.30 15.06
CA VAL A 138 -1.40 -9.50 13.61
C VAL A 138 -2.60 -10.37 13.23
N PHE A 139 -3.31 -10.98 14.16
CA PHE A 139 -4.44 -11.86 13.85
C PHE A 139 -5.65 -11.05 13.43
N SER A 140 -6.05 -11.22 12.17
CA SER A 140 -7.33 -10.69 11.68
C SER A 140 -8.44 -11.67 12.00
N THR A 141 -9.34 -11.28 12.89
CA THR A 141 -10.56 -12.04 13.20
C THR A 141 -11.43 -12.24 11.96
N TYR A 142 -11.42 -11.28 11.03
CA TYR A 142 -12.19 -11.36 9.78
C TYR A 142 -11.61 -12.40 8.80
N LYS A 143 -10.28 -12.51 8.69
CA LYS A 143 -9.61 -13.47 7.80
C LYS A 143 -9.22 -14.78 8.49
N LEU A 144 -9.38 -14.86 9.80
CA LEU A 144 -8.98 -15.99 10.67
C LEU A 144 -7.49 -16.37 10.48
N ARG A 145 -6.64 -15.40 10.18
CA ARG A 145 -5.21 -15.58 9.86
C ARG A 145 -4.40 -14.36 10.28
N SER A 146 -3.08 -14.53 10.40
CA SER A 146 -2.13 -13.44 10.59
C SER A 146 -2.01 -12.61 9.31
N THR A 147 -2.21 -11.30 9.43
CA THR A 147 -2.25 -10.36 8.31
C THR A 147 -1.66 -9.00 8.68
N PHE A 148 -1.22 -8.26 7.67
CA PHE A 148 -1.04 -6.81 7.72
C PHE A 148 -2.20 -6.12 6.99
N LYS A 149 -2.60 -4.94 7.47
CA LYS A 149 -3.67 -4.12 6.90
C LYS A 149 -3.12 -2.81 6.36
N ALA A 150 -3.65 -2.32 5.26
CA ALA A 150 -3.36 -0.99 4.72
C ALA A 150 -4.65 -0.32 4.23
N LEU A 151 -4.74 0.99 4.36
CA LEU A 151 -5.79 1.81 3.77
C LEU A 151 -5.37 2.24 2.37
N ILE A 152 -6.20 1.93 1.39
CA ILE A 152 -6.02 2.33 0.00
C ILE A 152 -7.12 3.31 -0.38
N GLY A 153 -6.72 4.40 -1.03
CA GLY A 153 -7.62 5.43 -1.55
C GLY A 153 -7.51 5.57 -3.05
N MET A 154 -8.66 5.59 -3.71
CA MET A 154 -8.79 5.72 -5.15
C MET A 154 -9.73 6.88 -5.47
N SER A 155 -9.34 7.74 -6.41
CA SER A 155 -10.23 8.76 -6.96
C SER A 155 -11.41 8.14 -7.73
N PRO A 156 -12.54 8.84 -7.89
CA PRO A 156 -13.69 8.37 -8.69
C PRO A 156 -13.35 7.90 -10.11
N HIS A 157 -12.32 8.47 -10.73
CA HIS A 157 -11.89 8.11 -12.09
C HIS A 157 -10.88 6.96 -12.12
N GLY A 158 -10.64 6.29 -10.99
CA GLY A 158 -9.88 5.05 -10.91
C GLY A 158 -8.38 5.20 -10.65
N ALA A 159 -7.86 6.41 -10.46
CA ALA A 159 -6.46 6.60 -10.09
C ALA A 159 -6.25 6.35 -8.60
N LEU A 160 -5.18 5.61 -8.25
CA LEU A 160 -4.70 5.45 -6.88
C LEU A 160 -4.17 6.79 -6.37
N THR A 161 -4.75 7.30 -5.29
CA THR A 161 -4.42 8.63 -4.72
C THR A 161 -3.85 8.57 -3.33
N PHE A 162 -3.99 7.43 -2.65
CA PHE A 162 -3.55 7.29 -1.27
C PHE A 162 -3.22 5.83 -0.94
N VAL A 163 -2.12 5.64 -0.22
CA VAL A 163 -1.70 4.37 0.36
C VAL A 163 -1.15 4.68 1.75
N SER A 164 -1.70 4.07 2.79
CA SER A 164 -1.18 4.23 4.15
C SER A 164 0.01 3.32 4.41
N ALA A 165 0.69 3.57 5.53
CA ALA A 165 1.56 2.57 6.12
C ALA A 165 0.80 1.26 6.43
N LEU A 166 1.54 0.16 6.59
CA LEU A 166 0.99 -1.11 7.09
C LEU A 166 0.76 -1.08 8.59
N PHE A 167 -0.39 -1.64 8.99
CA PHE A 167 -0.81 -1.85 10.36
C PHE A 167 -1.03 -3.35 10.63
N GLU A 168 -1.20 -3.71 11.89
CA GLU A 168 -1.43 -5.08 12.33
C GLU A 168 -2.83 -5.59 11.93
N GLY A 169 -3.00 -6.90 11.80
CA GLY A 169 -4.28 -7.49 11.37
C GLY A 169 -5.47 -7.27 12.31
N SER A 170 -5.21 -7.06 13.60
CA SER A 170 -6.28 -6.86 14.60
C SER A 170 -6.87 -5.46 14.62
N ILE A 171 -6.14 -4.45 14.10
CA ILE A 171 -6.57 -3.04 14.17
C ILE A 171 -7.85 -2.80 13.37
N SER A 172 -8.70 -1.91 13.90
CA SER A 172 -9.98 -1.58 13.28
C SER A 172 -9.81 -0.60 12.11
N ASP A 173 -10.70 -0.65 11.13
CA ASP A 173 -10.68 0.27 10.00
C ASP A 173 -10.79 1.74 10.43
N LYS A 174 -11.51 2.02 11.52
CA LYS A 174 -11.61 3.36 12.12
C LYS A 174 -10.27 3.85 12.67
N GLU A 175 -9.51 2.99 13.34
CA GLU A 175 -8.18 3.35 13.87
C GLU A 175 -7.16 3.50 12.74
N ILE A 176 -7.18 2.63 11.74
CA ILE A 176 -6.37 2.78 10.53
C ILE A 176 -6.67 4.15 9.89
N PHE A 177 -7.94 4.50 9.72
CA PHE A 177 -8.32 5.80 9.18
C PHE A 177 -7.71 6.96 10.00
N ARG A 178 -7.77 6.87 11.33
CA ARG A 178 -7.21 7.88 12.24
C ARG A 178 -5.69 8.02 12.14
N HIS A 179 -4.96 6.90 12.03
CA HIS A 179 -3.50 6.87 12.06
C HIS A 179 -2.84 6.90 10.68
N SER A 180 -3.59 6.67 9.61
CA SER A 180 -3.08 6.63 8.23
C SER A 180 -2.58 7.98 7.71
N GLY A 181 -2.99 9.09 8.33
CA GLY A 181 -2.71 10.45 7.87
C GLY A 181 -3.71 11.00 6.84
N ILE A 182 -4.70 10.22 6.40
CA ILE A 182 -5.71 10.66 5.41
C ILE A 182 -6.49 11.90 5.86
N THR A 183 -6.78 12.00 7.16
CA THR A 183 -7.55 13.12 7.74
C THR A 183 -6.90 14.48 7.46
N SER A 184 -5.56 14.54 7.45
CA SER A 184 -4.81 15.77 7.15
C SER A 184 -4.95 16.24 5.69
N LEU A 185 -5.37 15.37 4.78
CA LEU A 185 -5.54 15.64 3.36
C LEU A 185 -6.97 16.07 2.99
N LEU A 186 -7.93 15.83 3.89
CA LEU A 186 -9.34 16.07 3.65
C LEU A 186 -9.73 17.52 4.01
N THR A 187 -10.58 18.10 3.18
CA THR A 187 -11.15 19.44 3.39
C THR A 187 -12.68 19.35 3.43
N PRO A 188 -13.39 20.36 3.97
CA PRO A 188 -14.86 20.33 4.03
C PRO A 188 -15.57 20.18 2.68
N GLU A 189 -14.88 20.50 1.57
CA GLU A 189 -15.40 20.33 0.21
C GLU A 189 -15.22 18.92 -0.37
N MET A 190 -14.45 18.07 0.33
CA MET A 190 -14.11 16.73 -0.11
C MET A 190 -15.00 15.71 0.58
N ASP A 191 -15.85 15.05 -0.19
CA ASP A 191 -16.59 13.89 0.32
C ASP A 191 -15.72 12.64 0.19
N ILE A 192 -15.91 11.68 1.09
CA ILE A 192 -15.29 10.35 0.98
C ILE A 192 -16.35 9.28 0.79
N MET A 193 -15.97 8.17 0.18
CA MET A 193 -16.81 6.97 0.09
C MET A 193 -16.10 5.78 0.71
N VAL A 194 -16.76 5.06 1.61
CA VAL A 194 -16.12 4.05 2.48
C VAL A 194 -16.98 2.81 2.66
N ASP A 195 -16.40 1.73 3.18
CA ASP A 195 -17.18 0.57 3.60
C ASP A 195 -18.12 0.87 4.75
N LYS A 196 -19.16 0.04 4.86
CA LYS A 196 -20.11 0.06 5.96
C LYS A 196 -19.40 0.04 7.33
N GLY A 197 -18.28 -0.67 7.46
CA GLY A 197 -17.49 -0.76 8.69
C GLY A 197 -16.76 0.52 9.13
N PHE A 198 -16.64 1.52 8.25
CA PHE A 198 -15.94 2.77 8.55
C PHE A 198 -16.85 3.76 9.27
N LEU A 199 -16.84 3.70 10.60
CA LEU A 199 -17.53 4.65 11.48
C LEU A 199 -16.66 5.90 11.74
N VAL A 200 -16.46 6.69 10.69
CA VAL A 200 -15.50 7.81 10.65
C VAL A 200 -16.14 9.19 10.43
N ASP A 201 -17.47 9.28 10.51
CA ASP A 201 -18.22 10.53 10.25
C ASP A 201 -17.71 11.71 11.10
N GLU A 202 -17.27 11.47 12.34
CA GLU A 202 -16.72 12.47 13.26
C GLU A 202 -15.28 12.91 12.91
N LEU A 203 -14.56 12.10 12.11
CA LEU A 203 -13.16 12.33 11.74
C LEU A 203 -13.03 13.02 10.39
N VAL A 204 -14.14 13.22 9.68
CA VAL A 204 -14.16 13.71 8.29
C VAL A 204 -14.83 15.08 8.26
N PRO A 205 -14.17 16.11 7.72
CA PRO A 205 -14.76 17.45 7.64
C PRO A 205 -15.88 17.56 6.59
N GLY A 206 -15.84 16.73 5.54
CA GLY A 206 -16.86 16.65 4.48
C GLY A 206 -17.89 15.54 4.71
N LYS A 207 -18.62 15.14 3.65
CA LYS A 207 -19.62 14.06 3.79
C LYS A 207 -18.98 12.69 3.65
N VAL A 208 -19.49 11.74 4.45
CA VAL A 208 -19.13 10.32 4.35
C VAL A 208 -20.26 9.56 3.64
N HIS A 209 -19.98 9.05 2.44
CA HIS A 209 -20.88 8.18 1.70
C HIS A 209 -20.59 6.72 2.09
N ARG A 210 -21.47 6.12 2.89
CA ARG A 210 -21.39 4.73 3.34
C ARG A 210 -22.72 4.00 3.18
N PRO A 211 -22.72 2.68 2.92
CA PRO A 211 -23.94 1.88 2.96
C PRO A 211 -24.70 2.04 4.28
N ALA A 212 -26.02 2.04 4.24
CA ALA A 212 -26.82 2.16 5.45
C ALA A 212 -26.69 0.92 6.35
N PHE A 213 -26.77 1.15 7.66
CA PHE A 213 -26.92 0.07 8.63
C PHE A 213 -28.37 -0.40 8.68
N LEU A 214 -28.56 -1.72 8.79
CA LEU A 214 -29.82 -2.25 9.32
C LEU A 214 -29.85 -1.80 10.78
N SER A 215 -30.51 -0.69 11.07
CA SER A 215 -30.82 -0.31 12.45
C SER A 215 -31.89 -1.26 13.01
N LYS A 216 -32.39 -1.04 14.22
CA LYS A 216 -33.36 -1.89 14.94
C LYS A 216 -34.68 -2.20 14.20
N GLN A 217 -34.86 -1.73 12.96
CA GLN A 217 -35.97 -2.08 12.08
C GLN A 217 -35.66 -3.35 11.28
N ALA A 218 -36.66 -4.22 11.13
CA ALA A 218 -36.51 -5.49 10.42
C ALA A 218 -36.23 -5.35 8.91
N GLN A 219 -36.54 -4.18 8.31
CA GLN A 219 -36.38 -3.91 6.88
C GLN A 219 -35.88 -2.48 6.62
N MET A 220 -35.06 -2.30 5.59
CA MET A 220 -34.58 -0.99 5.11
C MET A 220 -35.66 -0.31 4.25
N SER A 221 -35.70 1.02 4.27
CA SER A 221 -36.56 1.77 3.34
C SER A 221 -36.10 1.57 1.89
N GLU A 222 -37.02 1.70 0.92
CA GLU A 222 -36.70 1.58 -0.51
C GLU A 222 -35.60 2.58 -0.94
N LEU A 223 -35.64 3.80 -0.40
CA LEU A 223 -34.61 4.83 -0.63
C LEU A 223 -33.24 4.41 -0.08
N ASP A 224 -33.19 3.84 1.12
CA ASP A 224 -31.95 3.36 1.72
C ASP A 224 -31.38 2.15 0.98
N VAL A 225 -32.25 1.28 0.45
CA VAL A 225 -31.86 0.16 -0.41
C VAL A 225 -31.22 0.66 -1.68
N HIS A 226 -31.86 1.59 -2.41
CA HIS A 226 -31.30 2.17 -3.63
C HIS A 226 -29.97 2.89 -3.37
N ARG A 227 -29.88 3.67 -2.29
CA ARG A 227 -28.63 4.36 -1.91
C ARG A 227 -27.53 3.36 -1.60
N THR A 228 -27.84 2.31 -0.83
CA THR A 228 -26.89 1.25 -0.49
C THR A 228 -26.38 0.51 -1.73
N GLN A 229 -27.28 0.15 -2.65
CA GLN A 229 -26.93 -0.48 -3.92
C GLN A 229 -26.04 0.44 -4.78
N SER A 230 -26.35 1.75 -4.84
CA SER A 230 -25.56 2.72 -5.57
C SER A 230 -24.14 2.85 -5.01
N ILE A 231 -23.99 2.97 -3.68
CA ILE A 231 -22.67 3.07 -3.04
C ILE A 231 -21.88 1.76 -3.24
N ALA A 232 -22.52 0.61 -3.06
CA ALA A 232 -21.90 -0.70 -3.30
C ALA A 232 -21.38 -0.82 -4.74
N ARG A 233 -22.18 -0.42 -5.74
CA ARG A 233 -21.77 -0.43 -7.15
C ARG A 233 -20.51 0.42 -7.39
N LEU A 234 -20.45 1.62 -6.82
CA LEU A 234 -19.31 2.52 -7.00
C LEU A 234 -18.06 2.02 -6.26
N ARG A 235 -18.23 1.38 -5.10
CA ARG A 235 -17.12 0.80 -4.32
C ARG A 235 -16.46 -0.42 -4.97
N VAL A 236 -17.17 -1.18 -5.80
CA VAL A 236 -16.55 -2.29 -6.55
C VAL A 236 -15.31 -1.84 -7.35
N HIS A 237 -15.21 -0.56 -7.73
CA HIS A 237 -14.03 -0.04 -8.42
C HIS A 237 -12.76 -0.03 -7.55
N VAL A 238 -12.86 0.35 -6.26
CA VAL A 238 -11.68 0.30 -5.37
C VAL A 238 -11.29 -1.14 -5.05
N GLU A 239 -12.27 -2.04 -4.91
CA GLU A 239 -12.01 -3.48 -4.74
C GLU A 239 -11.27 -4.07 -5.95
N ARG A 240 -11.65 -3.67 -7.18
CA ARG A 240 -10.94 -4.07 -8.40
C ARG A 240 -9.51 -3.53 -8.45
N LEU A 241 -9.28 -2.31 -7.96
CA LEU A 241 -7.93 -1.75 -7.85
C LEU A 241 -7.10 -2.56 -6.85
N ILE A 242 -7.65 -2.84 -5.67
CA ILE A 242 -7.00 -3.68 -4.65
C ILE A 242 -6.69 -5.08 -5.21
N ARG A 243 -7.59 -5.65 -5.99
CA ARG A 243 -7.35 -6.93 -6.66
C ARG A 243 -6.14 -6.86 -7.60
N ARG A 244 -5.99 -5.79 -8.39
CA ARG A 244 -4.80 -5.59 -9.25
C ARG A 244 -3.51 -5.49 -8.46
N VAL A 245 -3.54 -4.84 -7.29
CA VAL A 245 -2.37 -4.82 -6.39
C VAL A 245 -2.02 -6.26 -5.98
N LYS A 246 -3.02 -7.08 -5.63
CA LYS A 246 -2.87 -8.49 -5.23
C LYS A 246 -2.59 -9.46 -6.37
N GLU A 247 -2.69 -9.05 -7.63
CA GLU A 247 -2.24 -9.87 -8.77
C GLU A 247 -0.71 -10.07 -8.74
N ASN A 248 0.03 -9.16 -8.07
CA ASN A 248 1.43 -9.40 -7.72
C ASN A 248 1.52 -10.53 -6.70
N LYS A 249 2.15 -11.65 -7.10
CA LYS A 249 2.15 -12.89 -6.32
C LYS A 249 2.83 -12.76 -4.95
N LEU A 250 3.69 -11.77 -4.76
CA LEU A 250 4.21 -11.46 -3.42
C LEU A 250 3.09 -11.15 -2.42
N PHE A 251 2.08 -10.36 -2.83
CA PHE A 251 0.96 -9.96 -1.97
C PHE A 251 -0.20 -10.98 -1.97
N ASP A 252 -0.20 -11.90 -2.93
CA ASP A 252 -1.11 -13.05 -2.97
C ASP A 252 -0.68 -14.15 -1.99
N THR A 253 0.62 -14.26 -1.68
CA THR A 253 1.19 -15.35 -0.85
C THR A 253 1.37 -14.95 0.62
N VAL A 254 1.83 -15.89 1.45
CA VAL A 254 2.16 -15.61 2.86
C VAL A 254 3.49 -14.88 2.91
N ILE A 255 3.46 -13.62 3.33
CA ILE A 255 4.64 -12.79 3.42
C ILE A 255 5.50 -13.24 4.63
N PRO A 256 6.77 -13.62 4.44
CA PRO A 256 7.68 -13.93 5.53
C PRO A 256 7.91 -12.72 6.46
N LEU A 257 8.01 -12.96 7.77
CA LEU A 257 8.33 -11.89 8.72
C LEU A 257 9.74 -11.32 8.52
N SER A 258 10.65 -12.08 7.90
CA SER A 258 12.02 -11.63 7.61
C SER A 258 12.11 -10.47 6.62
N ILE A 259 11.06 -10.20 5.86
CA ILE A 259 10.99 -9.09 4.90
C ILE A 259 10.00 -8.01 5.33
N SER A 260 9.35 -8.13 6.50
CA SER A 260 8.25 -7.26 6.92
C SER A 260 8.61 -5.77 6.89
N GLY A 261 9.83 -5.44 7.32
CA GLY A 261 10.35 -4.07 7.32
C GLY A 261 10.61 -3.46 5.94
N SER A 262 10.48 -4.22 4.85
CA SER A 262 10.72 -3.76 3.47
C SER A 262 9.47 -3.85 2.57
N ILE A 263 8.30 -4.14 3.16
CA ILE A 263 7.00 -4.21 2.45
C ILE A 263 6.33 -2.83 2.41
N ASN A 264 6.56 -2.02 3.44
CA ASN A 264 5.97 -0.69 3.56
C ASN A 264 6.64 0.33 2.61
#